data_AF-A0A8B9KMX5-F1
#
_entry.id   AF-A0A8B9KMX5-F1
#
_cell.length_a   1.000
_cell.length_b   1.000
_cell.length_c   1.000
_cell.angle_alpha   90.00
_cell.angle_beta   90.00
_cell.angle_gamma   90.00
#
_symmetry.space_group_name_H-M   'P 1'
#
loop_
_entity.id
_entity.type
_entity.pdbx_description
1 polymer ?
#
loop_
_entity_poly.entity_id
_entity_poly.type
_entity_poly.pdbx_seq_one_letter_code
_entity_poly.pdbx_strand_id
1 'polypeptide(L)'
;MSVEVERKFVCESDIQDKLKNIGAVCIGQSEFKDRYYDSPDYTLTLRDFWLRKREESWELKCPAFSRTDVEKIDEALCTKYREVTDLKKIQAVVKTVCSGAVEGSLDVSEQKMTDNYNKNETWLKDLMLVCFAEYTTQRCSYVFEEDGGDGKVRVDLDQADFGYCVGEIEVLVSEGGDMQSAQHRIQKMAEKLGLGGEKRIQGKMDVYLQRYCPDHYAKLIKAHIL
;
A
#
# COMPACT_ATOMS: atom_id res chain seq x y z
N MET A 1 -4.00 -14.38 4.04
CA MET A 1 -4.09 -13.13 3.22
C MET A 1 -2.78 -12.99 2.45
N SER A 2 -2.60 -11.96 1.65
CA SER A 2 -1.29 -11.65 1.04
C SER A 2 -0.62 -10.49 1.79
N VAL A 3 0.69 -10.56 1.88
CA VAL A 3 1.56 -9.47 2.31
C VAL A 3 2.24 -8.93 1.07
N GLU A 4 2.00 -7.67 0.80
CA GLU A 4 2.69 -6.89 -0.22
C GLU A 4 4.00 -6.39 0.39
N VAL A 5 5.10 -6.67 -0.31
CA VAL A 5 6.41 -6.05 -0.06
C VAL A 5 6.72 -5.19 -1.26
N GLU A 6 7.00 -3.91 -1.02
CA GLU A 6 7.21 -2.97 -2.11
C GLU A 6 8.41 -2.05 -1.84
N ARG A 7 9.14 -1.67 -2.89
CA ARG A 7 10.14 -0.59 -2.86
C ARG A 7 9.79 0.46 -3.90
N LYS A 8 9.74 1.71 -3.45
CA LYS A 8 9.47 2.87 -4.30
C LYS A 8 10.75 3.45 -4.90
N PHE A 9 10.65 3.96 -6.11
CA PHE A 9 11.74 4.60 -6.83
C PHE A 9 11.24 5.76 -7.70
N VAL A 10 12.16 6.62 -8.15
CA VAL A 10 11.82 7.77 -9.01
C VAL A 10 11.65 7.30 -10.45
N CYS A 11 10.54 7.66 -11.09
CA CYS A 11 10.32 7.40 -12.51
C CYS A 11 11.21 8.32 -13.37
N GLU A 12 12.44 7.90 -13.62
CA GLU A 12 13.31 8.54 -14.61
C GLU A 12 12.78 8.33 -16.03
N SER A 13 13.11 9.23 -16.95
CA SER A 13 12.59 9.19 -18.33
C SER A 13 12.97 7.93 -19.11
N ASP A 14 14.03 7.25 -18.72
CA ASP A 14 14.54 6.03 -19.36
C ASP A 14 14.06 4.73 -18.70
N ILE A 15 13.21 4.80 -17.67
CA ILE A 15 12.80 3.61 -16.89
C ILE A 15 12.09 2.55 -17.74
N GLN A 16 11.26 2.98 -18.69
CA GLN A 16 10.55 2.05 -19.58
C GLN A 16 11.53 1.31 -20.50
N ASP A 17 12.58 1.98 -20.97
CA ASP A 17 13.63 1.36 -21.76
C ASP A 17 14.45 0.38 -20.91
N LYS A 18 14.79 0.75 -19.67
CA LYS A 18 15.44 -0.14 -18.70
C LYS A 18 14.61 -1.41 -18.47
N LEU A 19 13.30 -1.28 -18.22
CA LEU A 19 12.38 -2.42 -18.05
C LEU A 19 12.34 -3.32 -19.29
N LYS A 20 12.25 -2.74 -20.49
CA LYS A 20 12.26 -3.49 -21.74
C LYS A 20 13.58 -4.23 -21.95
N ASN A 21 14.71 -3.59 -21.67
CA ASN A 21 16.05 -4.14 -21.89
C ASN A 21 16.34 -5.35 -20.98
N ILE A 22 15.79 -5.38 -19.77
CA ILE A 22 15.91 -6.53 -18.88
C ILE A 22 14.89 -7.63 -19.18
N GLY A 23 14.01 -7.45 -20.17
CA GLY A 23 13.00 -8.42 -20.56
C GLY A 23 11.71 -8.37 -19.74
N ALA A 24 11.45 -7.29 -18.99
CA ALA A 24 10.16 -7.12 -18.32
C ALA A 24 9.04 -6.90 -19.35
N VAL A 25 7.93 -7.60 -19.18
CA VAL A 25 6.78 -7.59 -20.09
C VAL A 25 5.74 -6.61 -19.57
N CYS A 26 5.32 -5.65 -20.41
CA CYS A 26 4.19 -4.78 -20.10
C CYS A 26 2.89 -5.61 -20.10
N ILE A 27 2.18 -5.60 -18.97
CA ILE A 27 0.92 -6.34 -18.79
C ILE A 27 -0.32 -5.46 -18.91
N GLY A 28 -0.16 -4.14 -19.04
CA GLY A 28 -1.25 -3.24 -19.34
C GLY A 28 -1.07 -1.83 -18.82
N GLN A 29 -2.02 -0.98 -19.20
CA GLN A 29 -2.21 0.35 -18.66
C GLN A 29 -3.62 0.44 -18.06
N SER A 30 -3.75 1.20 -16.99
CA SER A 30 -5.03 1.44 -16.32
C SER A 30 -5.07 2.86 -15.79
N GLU A 31 -6.28 3.40 -15.67
CA GLU A 31 -6.56 4.62 -14.94
C GLU A 31 -7.57 4.27 -13.85
N PHE A 32 -7.31 4.72 -12.63
CA PHE A 32 -8.22 4.50 -11.51
C PHE A 32 -8.18 5.66 -10.51
N LYS A 33 -9.32 5.88 -9.86
CA LYS A 33 -9.52 6.89 -8.84
C LYS A 33 -9.52 6.26 -7.45
N ASP A 34 -8.63 6.75 -6.59
CA ASP A 34 -8.57 6.38 -5.19
C ASP A 34 -9.21 7.47 -4.32
N ARG A 35 -10.08 7.06 -3.39
CA ARG A 35 -10.60 7.89 -2.29
C ARG A 35 -10.20 7.29 -0.96
N TYR A 36 -9.52 8.06 -0.12
CA TYR A 36 -9.02 7.61 1.17
C TYR A 36 -9.85 8.17 2.31
N TYR A 37 -10.12 7.31 3.30
CA TYR A 37 -11.03 7.61 4.40
C TYR A 37 -10.36 7.41 5.74
N ASP A 38 -10.59 8.33 6.67
CA ASP A 38 -10.14 8.24 8.06
C ASP A 38 -11.10 9.04 8.95
N SER A 39 -10.96 8.92 10.27
CA SER A 39 -11.62 9.81 11.21
C SER A 39 -11.02 11.23 11.14
N PRO A 40 -11.74 12.27 11.61
CA PRO A 40 -11.19 13.62 11.74
C PRO A 40 -9.91 13.70 12.60
N ASP A 41 -9.72 12.72 13.49
CA ASP A 41 -8.56 12.61 14.37
C ASP A 41 -7.44 11.70 13.82
N TYR A 42 -7.58 11.23 12.57
CA TYR A 42 -6.60 10.40 11.86
C TYR A 42 -6.36 9.03 12.52
N THR A 43 -7.42 8.45 13.10
CA THR A 43 -7.37 7.23 13.91
C THR A 43 -6.72 6.05 13.19
N LEU A 44 -7.04 5.85 11.91
CA LEU A 44 -6.54 4.74 11.10
C LEU A 44 -5.09 5.00 10.68
N THR A 45 -4.83 6.13 10.05
CA THR A 45 -3.49 6.44 9.50
C THR A 45 -2.45 6.62 10.59
N LEU A 46 -2.79 7.15 11.78
CA LEU A 46 -1.88 7.18 12.94
C LEU A 46 -1.53 5.80 13.49
N ARG A 47 -2.26 4.75 13.09
CA ARG A 47 -1.98 3.35 13.39
C ARG A 47 -1.49 2.58 12.16
N ASP A 48 -1.09 3.29 11.10
CA ASP A 48 -0.60 2.73 9.83
C ASP A 48 -1.65 1.88 9.07
N PHE A 49 -2.93 2.14 9.31
CA PHE A 49 -4.03 1.58 8.51
C PHE A 49 -4.45 2.56 7.43
N TRP A 50 -4.53 2.10 6.19
CA TRP A 50 -4.87 2.93 5.03
C TRP A 50 -6.11 2.36 4.34
N LEU A 51 -7.27 2.95 4.65
CA LEU A 51 -8.55 2.60 4.04
C LEU A 51 -8.76 3.42 2.77
N ARG A 52 -8.99 2.74 1.65
CA ARG A 52 -9.37 3.39 0.39
C ARG A 52 -10.54 2.69 -0.29
N LYS A 53 -11.27 3.47 -1.07
CA LYS A 53 -12.16 2.99 -2.13
C LYS A 53 -11.48 3.30 -3.46
N ARG A 54 -11.10 2.25 -4.18
CA ARG A 54 -10.55 2.33 -5.55
C ARG A 54 -11.67 2.03 -6.53
N GLU A 55 -12.07 3.03 -7.30
CA GLU A 55 -13.31 2.98 -8.07
C GLU A 55 -14.50 2.57 -7.19
N GLU A 56 -15.01 1.35 -7.37
CA GLU A 56 -16.12 0.78 -6.61
C GLU A 56 -15.71 -0.28 -5.56
N SER A 57 -14.41 -0.59 -5.48
CA SER A 57 -13.87 -1.65 -4.61
C SER A 57 -13.20 -1.07 -3.37
N TRP A 58 -13.41 -1.71 -2.23
CA TRP A 58 -12.78 -1.34 -0.96
C TRP A 58 -11.49 -2.11 -0.74
N GLU A 59 -10.47 -1.41 -0.26
CA GLU A 59 -9.16 -1.98 0.07
C GLU A 59 -8.67 -1.37 1.37
N LEU A 60 -8.09 -2.19 2.23
CA LEU A 60 -7.45 -1.78 3.48
C LEU A 60 -6.02 -2.32 3.52
N LYS A 61 -5.03 -1.43 3.56
CA LYS A 61 -3.66 -1.80 3.94
C LYS A 61 -3.56 -1.79 5.46
N CYS A 62 -3.11 -2.90 6.03
CA CYS A 62 -2.84 -3.07 7.45
C CYS A 62 -1.32 -3.23 7.68
N PRO A 63 -0.77 -2.72 8.80
CA PRO A 63 0.63 -2.94 9.12
C PRO A 63 0.91 -4.45 9.25
N ALA A 64 1.97 -4.92 8.60
CA ALA A 64 2.30 -6.35 8.57
C ALA A 64 2.98 -6.84 9.87
N PHE A 65 3.66 -5.96 10.61
CA PHE A 65 4.41 -6.29 11.84
C PHE A 65 4.41 -5.14 12.85
N SER A 66 4.63 -5.48 14.12
CA SER A 66 4.92 -4.52 15.18
C SER A 66 6.31 -3.92 14.97
N ARG A 67 6.43 -2.59 14.95
CA ARG A 67 7.64 -1.82 14.59
C ARG A 67 8.79 -1.89 15.61
N THR A 68 8.85 -2.95 16.42
CA THR A 68 9.79 -3.09 17.54
C THR A 68 11.17 -3.61 17.13
N ASP A 69 11.34 -4.03 15.88
CA ASP A 69 12.59 -4.63 15.42
C ASP A 69 13.49 -3.60 14.74
N VAL A 70 14.80 -3.65 15.04
CA VAL A 70 15.81 -2.82 14.40
C VAL A 70 15.96 -3.29 12.95
N GLU A 71 15.34 -2.56 12.03
CA GLU A 71 15.35 -2.89 10.60
C GLU A 71 16.74 -2.71 9.98
N LYS A 72 17.15 -3.67 9.14
CA LYS A 72 18.34 -3.53 8.27
C LYS A 72 18.09 -2.43 7.22
N ILE A 73 19.15 -1.86 6.63
CA ILE A 73 19.03 -0.78 5.64
C ILE A 73 18.15 -1.20 4.44
N ASP A 74 18.31 -2.42 3.92
CA ASP A 74 17.48 -2.95 2.83
C ASP A 74 16.02 -3.19 3.24
N GLU A 75 15.78 -3.48 4.53
CA GLU A 75 14.43 -3.53 5.12
C GLU A 75 13.80 -2.13 5.18
N ALA A 76 14.58 -1.10 5.52
CA ALA A 76 14.11 0.28 5.65
C ALA A 76 13.69 0.93 4.31
N LEU A 77 14.15 0.39 3.18
CA LEU A 77 13.75 0.84 1.84
C LEU A 77 12.40 0.29 1.39
N CYS A 78 11.93 -0.80 2.02
CA CYS A 78 10.70 -1.47 1.63
C CYS A 78 9.56 -1.14 2.59
N THR A 79 8.34 -1.00 2.07
CA THR A 79 7.12 -1.05 2.88
C THR A 79 6.48 -2.43 2.82
N LYS A 80 5.79 -2.80 3.91
CA LYS A 80 5.17 -4.12 4.07
C LYS A 80 3.74 -3.94 4.58
N TYR A 81 2.78 -4.34 3.77
CA TYR A 81 1.37 -4.22 4.11
C TYR A 81 0.64 -5.54 3.89
N ARG A 82 -0.22 -5.92 4.83
CA ARG A 82 -1.24 -6.93 4.57
C ARG A 82 -2.44 -6.25 3.94
N GLU A 83 -2.84 -6.70 2.76
CA GLU A 83 -4.00 -6.15 2.06
C GLU A 83 -5.26 -6.96 2.34
N VAL A 84 -6.34 -6.27 2.70
CA VAL A 84 -7.67 -6.85 2.90
C VAL A 84 -8.63 -6.20 1.90
N THR A 85 -9.26 -7.03 1.06
CA THR A 85 -10.20 -6.58 0.01
C THR A 85 -11.64 -7.06 0.23
N ASP A 86 -11.85 -7.99 1.17
CA ASP A 86 -13.19 -8.42 1.56
C ASP A 86 -13.84 -7.36 2.45
N LEU A 87 -14.95 -6.78 1.98
CA LEU A 87 -15.63 -5.68 2.67
C LEU A 87 -16.04 -6.03 4.11
N LYS A 88 -16.49 -7.26 4.38
CA LYS A 88 -16.90 -7.66 5.73
C LYS A 88 -15.70 -7.63 6.69
N LYS A 89 -14.57 -8.17 6.23
CA LYS A 89 -13.31 -8.15 6.99
C LYS A 89 -12.79 -6.73 7.18
N ILE A 90 -12.85 -5.89 6.14
CA ILE A 90 -12.47 -4.46 6.24
C ILE A 90 -13.29 -3.79 7.35
N GLN A 91 -14.62 -3.90 7.31
CA GLN A 91 -15.50 -3.29 8.30
C GLN A 91 -15.20 -3.78 9.73
N ALA A 92 -14.95 -5.08 9.90
CA ALA A 92 -14.59 -5.64 11.20
C ALA A 92 -13.26 -5.08 11.73
N VAL A 93 -12.22 -5.03 10.88
CA VAL A 93 -10.90 -4.48 11.26
C VAL A 93 -11.01 -2.99 11.58
N VAL A 94 -11.62 -2.20 10.70
CA VAL A 94 -11.77 -0.74 10.88
C VAL A 94 -12.55 -0.42 12.15
N LYS A 95 -13.64 -1.14 12.44
CA LYS A 95 -14.40 -0.97 13.68
C LYS A 95 -13.55 -1.28 14.92
N THR A 96 -12.73 -2.32 14.86
CA THR A 96 -11.83 -2.71 15.96
C THR A 96 -10.81 -1.61 16.24
N VAL A 97 -10.13 -1.13 15.19
CA VAL A 97 -9.14 -0.05 15.28
C VAL A 97 -9.78 1.23 15.82
N CYS A 98 -10.96 1.59 15.32
CA CYS A 98 -11.67 2.80 15.77
C CYS A 98 -12.17 2.72 17.21
N SER A 99 -12.47 1.52 17.72
CA SER A 99 -12.92 1.33 19.11
C SER A 99 -11.77 1.34 20.13
N GLY A 100 -10.50 1.39 19.67
CA GLY A 100 -9.34 1.36 20.55
C GLY A 100 -9.10 0.02 21.25
N ALA A 101 -9.72 -1.06 20.78
CA ALA A 101 -9.48 -2.40 21.31
C ALA A 101 -8.05 -2.86 20.95
N VAL A 102 -7.30 -3.33 21.94
CA VAL A 102 -5.90 -3.75 21.79
C VAL A 102 -5.81 -4.97 20.86
N GLU A 103 -4.89 -4.93 19.91
CA GLU A 103 -4.51 -6.05 19.05
C GLU A 103 -3.98 -7.21 19.92
N GLY A 104 -4.84 -8.19 20.18
CA GLY A 104 -4.50 -9.30 21.05
C GLY A 104 -5.38 -10.53 20.92
N SER A 105 -6.05 -10.70 19.77
CA SER A 105 -6.62 -11.97 19.28
C SER A 105 -7.57 -11.65 18.12
N LEU A 106 -7.10 -11.76 16.88
CA LEU A 106 -7.99 -11.90 15.72
C LEU A 106 -8.58 -13.32 15.72
N ASP A 107 -9.35 -13.66 16.75
CA ASP A 107 -10.23 -14.82 16.70
C ASP A 107 -11.60 -14.32 16.24
N VAL A 108 -11.83 -14.42 14.93
CA VAL A 108 -13.09 -14.04 14.29
C VAL A 108 -14.12 -15.10 14.65
N SER A 109 -14.63 -15.05 15.87
CA SER A 109 -15.84 -15.80 16.21
C SER A 109 -16.99 -15.25 15.37
N GLU A 110 -17.64 -16.13 14.61
CA GLU A 110 -18.77 -15.84 13.74
C GLU A 110 -19.95 -15.29 14.56
N GLN A 111 -19.95 -13.98 14.83
CA GLN A 111 -21.16 -13.30 15.23
C GLN A 111 -22.05 -13.19 14.00
N LYS A 112 -23.15 -13.94 14.01
CA LYS A 112 -24.26 -13.85 13.07
C LYS A 112 -24.84 -12.43 13.09
N MET A 113 -24.27 -11.54 12.30
CA MET A 113 -24.92 -10.28 11.96
C MET A 113 -25.85 -10.52 10.77
N THR A 114 -27.12 -10.17 11.00
CA THR A 114 -28.22 -10.28 10.07
C THR A 114 -27.96 -9.50 8.79
N ASP A 115 -28.19 -10.17 7.67
CA ASP A 115 -28.07 -9.65 6.31
C ASP A 115 -28.98 -8.43 6.10
N ASN A 116 -28.40 -7.23 6.16
CA ASN A 116 -28.98 -6.04 5.55
C ASN A 116 -27.89 -5.31 4.76
N TYR A 117 -27.34 -6.02 3.77
CA TYR A 117 -26.38 -5.52 2.80
C TYR A 117 -27.04 -4.52 1.86
N ASN A 118 -27.11 -3.26 2.30
CA ASN A 118 -27.34 -2.17 1.37
C ASN A 118 -26.00 -1.57 0.95
N LYS A 119 -25.89 -1.31 -0.35
CA LYS A 119 -24.87 -0.51 -1.07
C LYS A 119 -24.63 0.90 -0.50
N ASN A 120 -25.25 1.24 0.62
CA ASN A 120 -25.08 2.53 1.23
C ASN A 120 -23.83 2.45 2.10
N GLU A 121 -22.87 3.30 1.83
CA GLU A 121 -21.64 3.49 2.60
C GLU A 121 -21.95 4.10 4.00
N THR A 122 -23.07 3.72 4.62
CA THR A 122 -23.55 4.20 5.92
C THR A 122 -22.57 3.86 7.03
N TRP A 123 -21.86 2.73 6.91
CA TRP A 123 -20.82 2.34 7.87
C TRP A 123 -19.71 3.39 8.01
N LEU A 124 -19.43 4.18 6.96
CA LEU A 124 -18.50 5.31 7.06
C LEU A 124 -19.06 6.36 8.03
N LYS A 125 -20.34 6.69 7.91
CA LYS A 125 -21.01 7.66 8.81
C LYS A 125 -21.08 7.12 10.24
N ASP A 126 -21.40 5.85 10.41
CA ASP A 126 -21.50 5.21 11.73
C ASP A 126 -20.14 5.21 12.46
N LEU A 127 -19.04 5.13 11.70
CA LEU A 127 -17.67 5.18 12.22
C LEU A 127 -17.04 6.59 12.12
N MET A 128 -17.81 7.60 11.74
CA MET A 128 -17.35 8.98 11.57
C MET A 128 -16.14 9.12 10.62
N LEU A 129 -16.07 8.28 9.60
CA LEU A 129 -15.03 8.30 8.57
C LEU A 129 -15.39 9.30 7.47
N VAL A 130 -14.42 10.14 7.12
CA VAL A 130 -14.53 11.18 6.09
C VAL A 130 -13.46 10.97 5.03
N CYS A 131 -13.79 11.32 3.78
CA CYS A 131 -12.79 11.33 2.71
C CYS A 131 -11.80 12.48 2.96
N PHE A 132 -10.52 12.16 3.13
CA PHE A 132 -9.48 13.16 3.37
C PHE A 132 -8.54 13.36 2.16
N ALA A 133 -8.49 12.40 1.25
CA ALA A 133 -7.68 12.48 0.04
C ALA A 133 -8.37 11.78 -1.13
N GLU A 134 -8.29 12.38 -2.30
CA GLU A 134 -8.83 11.86 -3.55
C GLU A 134 -7.89 12.22 -4.70
N TYR A 135 -7.49 11.24 -5.49
CA TYR A 135 -6.69 11.45 -6.69
C TYR A 135 -6.85 10.31 -7.69
N THR A 136 -6.66 10.63 -8.96
CA THR A 136 -6.59 9.66 -10.06
C THR A 136 -5.14 9.27 -10.34
N THR A 137 -4.90 7.98 -10.59
CA THR A 137 -3.61 7.44 -11.02
C THR A 137 -3.74 6.81 -12.40
N GLN A 138 -2.84 7.18 -13.31
CA GLN A 138 -2.53 6.40 -14.51
C GLN A 138 -1.36 5.47 -14.20
N ARG A 139 -1.57 4.16 -14.35
CA ARG A 139 -0.60 3.10 -14.04
C ARG A 139 -0.23 2.34 -15.29
N CYS A 140 1.06 2.16 -15.53
CA CYS A 140 1.60 1.21 -16.50
C CYS A 140 2.32 0.08 -15.75
N SER A 141 1.82 -1.14 -15.89
CA SER A 141 2.29 -2.29 -15.13
C SER A 141 3.16 -3.22 -15.97
N TYR A 142 4.26 -3.67 -15.38
CA TYR A 142 5.21 -4.60 -15.95
C TYR A 142 5.39 -5.80 -15.04
N VAL A 143 5.79 -6.90 -15.66
CA VAL A 143 6.11 -8.13 -14.97
C VAL A 143 7.48 -8.60 -15.42
N PHE A 144 8.34 -8.92 -14.45
CA PHE A 144 9.60 -9.56 -14.68
C PHE A 144 9.62 -10.93 -13.99
N GLU A 145 9.91 -11.97 -14.75
CA GLU A 145 10.12 -13.33 -14.26
C GLU A 145 11.37 -13.87 -14.94
N GLU A 146 12.34 -14.28 -14.15
CA GLU A 146 13.59 -14.85 -14.65
C GLU A 146 13.39 -16.36 -14.84
N ASP A 147 13.84 -16.91 -15.97
CA ASP A 147 13.70 -18.33 -16.27
C ASP A 147 14.34 -19.19 -15.17
N GLY A 148 13.51 -20.02 -14.50
CA GLY A 148 13.94 -20.84 -13.36
C GLY A 148 14.22 -20.07 -12.06
N GLY A 149 13.82 -18.79 -11.97
CA GLY A 149 14.03 -17.93 -10.82
C GLY A 149 12.97 -18.02 -9.73
N ASP A 150 13.17 -17.27 -8.64
CA ASP A 150 12.40 -17.30 -7.38
C ASP A 150 10.99 -16.66 -7.46
N GLY A 151 10.44 -16.53 -8.67
CA GLY A 151 9.08 -16.06 -8.94
C GLY A 151 8.97 -14.66 -9.54
N LYS A 152 7.72 -14.28 -9.82
CA LYS A 152 7.29 -13.09 -10.56
C LYS A 152 7.35 -11.77 -9.78
N VAL A 153 8.12 -10.79 -10.26
CA VAL A 153 8.20 -9.42 -9.72
C VAL A 153 7.31 -8.50 -10.55
N ARG A 154 6.52 -7.64 -9.89
CA ARG A 154 5.72 -6.62 -10.56
C ARG A 154 6.42 -5.26 -10.47
N VAL A 155 6.34 -4.47 -11.52
CA VAL A 155 6.78 -3.07 -11.51
C VAL A 155 5.66 -2.19 -12.02
N ASP A 156 5.20 -1.26 -11.18
CA ASP A 156 4.14 -0.32 -11.53
C ASP A 156 4.74 1.08 -11.66
N LEU A 157 4.50 1.71 -12.82
CA LEU A 157 4.85 3.10 -13.07
C LEU A 157 3.59 3.94 -12.97
N ASP A 158 3.54 4.78 -11.94
CA ASP A 158 2.35 5.57 -11.62
C ASP A 158 2.56 7.04 -11.90
N GLN A 159 1.54 7.64 -12.51
CA GLN A 159 1.37 9.09 -12.65
C GLN A 159 0.08 9.50 -11.94
N ALA A 160 0.20 10.27 -10.87
CA ALA A 160 -0.95 10.89 -10.22
C ALA A 160 -1.35 12.20 -10.91
N ASP A 161 -2.64 12.51 -10.89
CA ASP A 161 -3.23 13.73 -11.49
C ASP A 161 -2.77 15.05 -10.83
N PHE A 162 -2.21 14.99 -9.62
CA PHE A 162 -1.53 16.11 -8.95
C PHE A 162 -0.04 16.26 -9.37
N GLY A 163 0.37 15.59 -10.45
CA GLY A 163 1.67 15.78 -11.09
C GLY A 163 2.84 15.10 -10.38
N TYR A 164 2.60 14.03 -9.62
CA TYR A 164 3.66 13.21 -9.02
C TYR A 164 3.77 11.86 -9.72
N CYS A 165 5.01 11.46 -10.03
CA CYS A 165 5.32 10.18 -10.68
C CYS A 165 6.14 9.33 -9.72
N VAL A 166 5.81 8.04 -9.60
CA VAL A 166 6.56 7.09 -8.76
C VAL A 166 6.52 5.70 -9.37
N GLY A 167 7.63 4.99 -9.25
CA GLY A 167 7.72 3.59 -9.61
C GLY A 167 7.68 2.71 -8.37
N GLU A 168 7.01 1.57 -8.44
CA GLU A 168 6.88 0.61 -7.34
C GLU A 168 7.36 -0.75 -7.83
N ILE A 169 8.36 -1.35 -7.17
CA ILE A 169 8.73 -2.76 -7.35
C ILE A 169 8.00 -3.55 -6.27
N GLU A 170 7.12 -4.45 -6.67
CA GLU A 170 6.21 -5.17 -5.78
C GLU A 170 6.40 -6.69 -5.88
N VAL A 171 6.39 -7.35 -4.73
CA VAL A 171 6.31 -8.80 -4.60
C VAL A 171 5.21 -9.15 -3.59
N LEU A 172 4.26 -9.97 -4.03
CA LEU A 172 3.22 -10.52 -3.16
C LEU A 172 3.69 -11.83 -2.54
N VAL A 173 3.56 -11.94 -1.23
CA VAL A 173 3.88 -13.13 -0.44
C VAL A 173 2.63 -13.62 0.26
N SER A 174 2.44 -14.93 0.36
CA SER A 174 1.40 -15.47 1.25
C SER A 174 1.72 -15.12 2.71
N GLU A 175 0.70 -14.91 3.52
CA GLU A 175 0.88 -14.71 4.97
C GLU A 175 1.65 -15.87 5.61
N GLY A 176 2.72 -15.56 6.36
CA GLY A 176 3.67 -16.54 6.88
C GLY A 176 4.70 -17.09 5.86
N GLY A 177 4.70 -16.57 4.63
CA GLY A 177 5.67 -16.91 3.60
C GLY A 177 7.03 -16.21 3.77
N ASP A 178 7.92 -16.44 2.81
CA ASP A 178 9.31 -15.98 2.88
C ASP A 178 9.46 -14.50 2.50
N MET A 179 9.47 -13.65 3.53
CA MET A 179 9.70 -12.21 3.39
C MET A 179 11.12 -11.87 2.93
N GLN A 180 12.12 -12.69 3.27
CA GLN A 180 13.52 -12.44 2.90
C GLN A 180 13.72 -12.69 1.41
N SER A 181 13.11 -13.75 0.87
CA SER A 181 13.08 -14.00 -0.58
C SER A 181 12.43 -12.83 -1.35
N ALA A 182 11.31 -12.31 -0.87
CA ALA A 182 10.64 -11.17 -1.50
C ALA A 182 11.53 -9.92 -1.54
N GLN A 183 12.19 -9.59 -0.42
CA GLN A 183 13.13 -8.47 -0.35
C GLN A 183 14.34 -8.66 -1.26
N HIS A 184 14.91 -9.87 -1.30
CA HIS A 184 16.02 -10.19 -2.19
C HIS A 184 15.64 -9.98 -3.66
N ARG A 185 14.43 -10.41 -4.06
CA ARG A 185 13.92 -10.22 -5.42
C ARG A 185 13.69 -8.76 -5.77
N ILE A 186 13.18 -7.97 -4.83
CA ILE A 186 13.04 -6.51 -4.98
C ILE A 186 14.42 -5.85 -5.15
N GLN A 187 15.39 -6.22 -4.32
CA GLN A 187 16.75 -5.68 -4.39
C GLN A 187 17.43 -6.03 -5.73
N LYS A 188 17.36 -7.30 -6.16
CA LYS A 188 17.87 -7.75 -7.45
C LYS A 188 17.23 -7.01 -8.62
N MET A 189 15.92 -6.77 -8.54
CA MET A 189 15.20 -6.00 -9.55
C MET A 189 15.64 -4.53 -9.56
N ALA A 190 15.83 -3.92 -8.39
CA ALA A 190 16.34 -2.56 -8.27
C ALA A 190 17.74 -2.42 -8.88
N GLU A 191 18.64 -3.37 -8.62
CA GLU A 191 19.97 -3.43 -9.23
C GLU A 191 19.91 -3.56 -10.76
N LYS A 192 19.04 -4.44 -11.29
CA LYS A 192 18.83 -4.59 -12.74
C LYS A 192 18.33 -3.29 -13.39
N LEU A 193 17.54 -2.50 -12.67
CA LEU A 193 17.06 -1.19 -13.13
C LEU A 193 18.07 -0.05 -12.89
N GLY A 194 19.23 -0.33 -12.29
CA GLY A 194 20.23 0.68 -11.94
C GLY A 194 19.76 1.64 -10.85
N LEU A 195 18.80 1.23 -10.01
CA LEU A 195 18.26 2.04 -8.93
C LEU A 195 19.21 2.01 -7.73
N GLY A 196 20.09 3.01 -7.67
CA GLY A 196 20.95 3.27 -6.52
C GLY A 196 20.27 4.09 -5.43
N GLY A 197 20.82 4.04 -4.22
CA GLY A 197 20.43 4.91 -3.10
C GLY A 197 19.81 4.19 -1.91
N GLU A 198 20.16 4.67 -0.72
CA GLU A 198 19.72 4.16 0.58
C GLU A 198 18.53 4.97 1.14
N LYS A 199 18.05 5.96 0.39
CA LYS A 199 16.93 6.81 0.82
C LYS A 199 15.61 6.27 0.28
N ARG A 200 14.66 6.07 1.18
CA ARG A 200 13.27 5.75 0.85
C ARG A 200 12.65 6.88 0.02
N ILE A 201 12.01 6.51 -1.09
CA ILE A 201 11.27 7.43 -1.94
C ILE A 201 9.83 7.56 -1.43
N GLN A 202 9.33 8.78 -1.44
CA GLN A 202 7.96 9.10 -1.01
C GLN A 202 6.94 8.44 -1.95
N GLY A 203 5.87 7.89 -1.40
CA GLY A 203 4.71 7.44 -2.16
C GLY A 203 3.81 8.61 -2.58
N LYS A 204 2.78 8.28 -3.36
CA LYS A 204 1.76 9.24 -3.79
C LYS A 204 1.07 9.90 -2.59
N MET A 205 0.69 9.10 -1.58
CA MET A 205 -0.01 9.61 -0.41
C MET A 205 0.86 10.53 0.44
N ASP A 206 2.15 10.22 0.61
CA ASP A 206 3.11 11.07 1.31
C ASP A 206 3.15 12.48 0.70
N VAL A 207 3.30 12.55 -0.62
CA VAL A 207 3.37 13.80 -1.38
C VAL A 207 2.03 14.53 -1.37
N TYR A 208 0.92 13.79 -1.50
CA TYR A 208 -0.42 14.37 -1.42
C TYR A 208 -0.66 15.04 -0.07
N LEU A 209 -0.40 14.34 1.03
CA LEU A 209 -0.55 14.88 2.39
C LEU A 209 0.36 16.09 2.61
N GLN A 210 1.61 16.02 2.17
CA GLN A 210 2.55 17.14 2.29
C GLN A 210 2.03 18.41 1.60
N ARG A 211 1.37 18.28 0.44
CA ARG A 211 0.89 19.41 -0.37
C ARG A 211 -0.48 19.92 0.07
N TYR A 212 -1.41 19.02 0.38
CA TYR A 212 -2.83 19.34 0.51
C TYR A 212 -3.38 19.14 1.93
N CYS A 213 -2.69 18.39 2.79
CA CYS A 213 -3.10 18.12 4.17
C CYS A 213 -1.89 18.20 5.15
N PRO A 214 -1.18 19.34 5.21
CA PRO A 214 0.10 19.45 5.91
C PRO A 214 0.01 19.16 7.41
N ASP A 215 -1.12 19.45 8.06
CA ASP A 215 -1.33 19.13 9.49
C ASP A 215 -1.42 17.62 9.72
N HIS A 216 -2.07 16.89 8.80
CA HIS A 216 -2.14 15.43 8.83
C HIS A 216 -0.75 14.85 8.59
N TYR A 217 -0.06 15.32 7.56
CA TYR A 217 1.33 14.93 7.26
C TYR A 217 2.25 15.10 8.48
N ALA A 218 2.22 16.27 9.12
CA ALA A 218 3.06 16.57 10.29
C ALA A 218 2.78 15.63 11.47
N LYS A 219 1.52 15.26 11.71
CA LYS A 219 1.16 14.29 12.76
C LYS A 219 1.69 12.89 12.43
N LEU A 220 1.63 12.45 11.17
CA LEU A 220 2.17 11.15 10.75
C LEU A 220 3.69 11.11 10.87
N ILE A 221 4.40 12.17 10.49
CA ILE A 221 5.86 12.28 10.69
C ILE A 221 6.22 12.23 12.18
N LYS A 222 5.49 12.98 13.02
CA LYS A 222 5.70 12.97 14.48
C LYS A 222 5.44 11.60 15.11
N ALA A 223 4.50 10.85 14.56
CA ALA A 223 4.19 9.48 14.98
C ALA A 223 5.10 8.44 14.30
N HIS A 224 6.08 8.88 13.49
CA HIS A 224 6.98 8.05 12.70
C HIS A 224 6.29 7.14 11.69
N ILE A 225 5.03 7.39 11.31
CA ILE A 225 4.29 6.57 10.33
C ILE A 225 4.88 6.75 8.92
N LEU A 226 5.16 7.99 8.54
CA LEU A 226 5.83 8.36 7.28
C LEU A 226 7.32 8.65 7.50
#